data_AF-A0A7C3ZA67-F1
#
_entry.id   AF-A0A7C3ZA67-F1
#
_cell.length_a   1.000
_cell.length_b   1.000
_cell.length_c   1.000
_cell.angle_alpha   90.00
_cell.angle_beta   90.00
_cell.angle_gamma   90.00
#
_symmetry.space_group_name_H-M   'P 1'
#
loop_
_entity.id
_entity.type
_entity.pdbx_description
1 polymer ?
#
loop_
_entity_poly.entity_id
_entity_poly.type
_entity_poly.pdbx_seq_one_letter_code
_entity_poly.pdbx_strand_id
1 'polypeptide(L)'
;MYFGLVPYLLKLAPDDFLTFQGRSRRPPKDPFNALLSFGYALLYRDCVAALLAVGLEPALGFLHTPRSSAYPLALDLMELFRLILWDIPLIGSVNRRQWQKSHFDVTTGQVWLSKEGRRQAIQLYESRKQEKWKHPVLQYSLSYSRTLELEARLLEKEWTGQPGLFANLRLR
;
A
#
# COMPACT_ATOMS: atom_id res chain seq x y z
N MET A 1 12.88 9.05 7.23
CA MET A 1 13.80 8.88 6.08
C MET A 1 13.04 8.73 4.76
N TYR A 2 12.22 7.69 4.54
CA TYR A 2 11.50 7.46 3.27
C TYR A 2 10.59 8.62 2.80
N PHE A 3 9.59 9.03 3.61
CA PHE A 3 8.64 10.08 3.18
C PHE A 3 9.30 11.44 2.92
N GLY A 4 10.51 11.69 3.45
CA GLY A 4 11.28 12.90 3.13
C GLY A 4 11.77 12.93 1.68
N LEU A 5 11.84 11.78 1.01
CA LEU A 5 12.26 11.68 -0.39
C LEU A 5 11.11 11.87 -1.39
N VAL A 6 9.87 11.61 -0.97
CA VAL A 6 8.68 11.70 -1.85
C VAL A 6 8.55 13.04 -2.56
N PRO A 7 8.76 14.22 -1.93
CA PRO A 7 8.64 15.51 -2.63
C PRO A 7 9.59 15.61 -3.84
N TYR A 8 10.77 15.00 -3.77
CA TYR A 8 11.75 15.00 -4.86
C TYR A 8 11.39 14.04 -6.01
N LEU A 9 10.49 13.09 -5.77
CA LEU A 9 9.97 12.18 -6.79
C LEU A 9 8.75 12.77 -7.51
N LEU A 10 8.14 13.82 -6.95
CA LEU A 10 6.96 14.48 -7.49
C LEU A 10 7.37 15.57 -8.47
N LYS A 11 6.85 15.49 -9.70
CA LYS A 11 7.04 16.49 -10.77
C LYS A 11 6.01 17.61 -10.64
N LEU A 12 5.97 18.24 -9.47
CA LEU A 12 5.00 19.27 -9.08
C LEU A 12 5.71 20.60 -8.81
N ALA A 13 4.99 21.71 -9.00
CA ALA A 13 5.44 23.00 -8.52
C ALA A 13 5.31 23.07 -6.98
N PRO A 14 6.09 23.90 -6.27
CA PRO A 14 6.04 23.99 -4.81
C PRO A 14 4.67 24.36 -4.20
N ASP A 15 3.84 25.06 -4.97
CA ASP A 15 2.50 25.54 -4.61
C ASP A 15 1.37 24.65 -5.15
N ASP A 16 1.71 23.49 -5.72
CA ASP A 16 0.72 22.57 -6.28
C ASP A 16 -0.21 22.01 -5.19
N PHE A 17 -1.47 21.79 -5.55
CA PHE A 17 -2.49 21.23 -4.65
C PHE A 17 -2.12 19.84 -4.10
N LEU A 18 -1.32 19.06 -4.85
CA LEU A 18 -0.86 17.72 -4.45
C LEU A 18 0.53 17.72 -3.80
N THR A 19 1.07 18.89 -3.47
CA THR A 19 2.37 19.00 -2.80
C THR A 19 2.34 18.21 -1.48
N PHE A 20 3.39 17.45 -1.25
CA PHE A 20 3.52 16.60 -0.07
C PHE A 20 4.64 17.13 0.82
N GLN A 21 4.36 17.35 2.11
CA GLN A 21 5.34 17.89 3.06
C GLN A 21 5.69 16.89 4.18
N GLY A 22 5.04 15.74 4.21
CA GLY A 22 5.22 14.73 5.25
C GLY A 22 3.93 13.98 5.53
N ARG A 23 4.03 12.85 6.25
CA ARG A 23 2.88 11.97 6.46
C ARG A 23 1.94 12.51 7.56
N SER A 24 0.69 12.78 7.19
CA SER A 24 -0.44 13.01 8.10
C SER A 24 -1.48 11.89 7.93
N ARG A 25 -1.89 11.24 9.02
CA ARG A 25 -2.69 9.99 8.94
C ARG A 25 -4.12 10.12 9.47
N ARG A 26 -4.31 10.80 10.60
CA ARG A 26 -5.60 10.86 11.32
C ARG A 26 -5.79 12.26 11.95
N PRO A 27 -6.43 13.20 11.25
CA PRO A 27 -6.88 13.13 9.85
C PRO A 27 -5.73 13.35 8.84
N PRO A 28 -5.89 12.94 7.56
CA PRO A 28 -5.06 13.44 6.47
C PRO A 28 -5.27 14.95 6.32
N LYS A 29 -4.19 15.72 6.28
CA LYS A 29 -4.23 17.20 6.22
C LYS A 29 -4.10 17.76 4.81
N ASP A 30 -3.78 16.91 3.83
CA ASP A 30 -3.60 17.30 2.44
C ASP A 30 -4.04 16.18 1.49
N PRO A 31 -4.25 16.52 0.19
CA PRO A 31 -4.72 15.58 -0.83
C PRO A 31 -3.83 14.34 -1.02
N PHE A 32 -2.50 14.53 -1.01
CA PHE A 32 -1.57 13.41 -1.17
C PHE A 32 -1.65 12.43 0.00
N ASN A 33 -1.77 12.95 1.22
CA ASN A 33 -1.99 12.15 2.42
C ASN A 33 -3.35 11.43 2.40
N ALA A 34 -4.40 12.03 1.84
CA ALA A 34 -5.70 11.37 1.66
C ALA A 34 -5.58 10.16 0.71
N LEU A 35 -4.89 10.32 -0.43
CA LEU A 35 -4.59 9.22 -1.35
C LEU A 35 -3.78 8.11 -0.69
N LEU A 36 -2.69 8.45 -0.01
CA LEU A 36 -1.88 7.49 0.74
C LEU A 36 -2.71 6.71 1.75
N SER A 37 -3.51 7.40 2.57
CA SER A 37 -4.33 6.75 3.61
C SER A 37 -5.35 5.81 3.00
N PHE A 38 -5.97 6.21 1.90
CA PHE A 38 -6.98 5.40 1.24
C PHE A 38 -6.41 4.13 0.62
N GLY A 39 -5.33 4.22 -0.15
CA GLY A 39 -4.72 3.02 -0.74
C GLY A 39 -4.07 2.10 0.30
N TYR A 40 -3.55 2.64 1.40
CA TYR A 40 -3.11 1.82 2.53
C TYR A 40 -4.25 1.07 3.20
N ALA A 41 -5.46 1.64 3.25
CA ALA A 41 -6.63 0.89 3.73
C ALA A 41 -7.03 -0.25 2.78
N LEU A 42 -6.94 -0.03 1.46
CA LEU A 42 -7.18 -1.09 0.46
C LEU A 42 -6.16 -2.21 0.59
N LEU A 43 -4.88 -1.87 0.67
CA LEU A 43 -3.79 -2.85 0.83
C LEU A 43 -3.90 -3.63 2.13
N TYR A 44 -4.22 -2.95 3.24
CA TYR A 44 -4.45 -3.62 4.52
C TYR A 44 -5.56 -4.67 4.43
N ARG A 45 -6.69 -4.34 3.78
CA ARG A 45 -7.79 -5.29 3.57
C ARG A 45 -7.32 -6.52 2.80
N ASP A 46 -6.52 -6.34 1.75
CA ASP A 46 -6.02 -7.45 0.95
C ASP A 46 -5.01 -8.31 1.72
N CYS A 47 -4.18 -7.70 2.59
CA CYS A 47 -3.28 -8.44 3.49
C CYS A 47 -4.06 -9.31 4.49
N VAL A 48 -5.12 -8.76 5.11
CA VAL A 48 -6.01 -9.53 6.00
C VAL A 48 -6.64 -10.70 5.23
N ALA A 49 -7.16 -10.45 4.03
CA ALA A 49 -7.78 -11.49 3.22
C ALA A 49 -6.80 -12.62 2.86
N ALA A 50 -5.54 -12.29 2.52
CA ALA A 50 -4.53 -13.28 2.21
C ALA A 50 -4.11 -14.12 3.42
N LEU A 51 -3.92 -13.50 4.58
CA LEU A 51 -3.61 -14.22 5.82
C LEU A 51 -4.72 -15.21 6.18
N LEU A 52 -5.97 -14.77 6.13
CA LEU A 52 -7.13 -15.63 6.39
C LEU A 52 -7.24 -16.77 5.36
N ALA A 53 -6.96 -16.50 4.08
CA ALA A 53 -7.01 -17.51 3.03
C ALA A 53 -5.99 -18.65 3.21
N VAL A 54 -4.85 -18.38 3.86
CA VAL A 54 -3.84 -19.39 4.18
C VAL A 54 -3.99 -19.99 5.59
N GLY A 55 -4.98 -19.54 6.35
CA GLY A 55 -5.27 -20.05 7.71
C GLY A 55 -4.45 -19.41 8.83
N LEU A 56 -3.76 -18.29 8.58
CA LEU A 56 -3.03 -17.55 9.61
C LEU A 56 -3.96 -16.61 10.38
N GLU A 57 -3.74 -16.48 11.69
CA GLU A 57 -4.45 -15.56 12.58
C GLU A 57 -3.88 -14.13 12.45
N PRO A 58 -4.63 -13.16 11.89
CA PRO A 58 -4.12 -11.80 11.67
C PRO A 58 -3.75 -11.05 12.96
N ALA A 59 -4.30 -11.44 14.11
CA ALA A 59 -3.99 -10.84 15.40
C ALA A 59 -2.54 -11.12 15.89
N LEU A 60 -1.88 -12.16 15.37
CA LEU A 60 -0.55 -12.60 15.82
C LEU A 60 0.59 -12.00 14.99
N GLY A 61 0.82 -10.69 15.13
CA GLY A 61 1.99 -10.03 14.52
C GLY A 61 3.28 -10.23 15.32
N PHE A 62 4.40 -9.99 14.64
CA PHE A 62 5.76 -10.10 15.17
C PHE A 62 6.50 -8.76 15.24
N LEU A 63 6.23 -7.80 14.33
CA LEU A 63 6.80 -6.44 14.41
C LEU A 63 5.82 -5.45 15.06
N HIS A 64 4.57 -5.48 14.62
CA HIS A 64 3.53 -4.61 15.18
C HIS A 64 2.94 -5.24 16.45
N THR A 65 2.81 -4.42 17.50
CA THR A 65 2.09 -4.81 18.71
C THR A 65 0.59 -4.51 18.57
N PRO A 66 -0.31 -5.36 19.10
CA PRO A 66 -1.75 -5.10 19.14
C PRO A 66 -2.06 -3.95 20.11
N ARG A 67 -1.97 -2.71 19.62
CA ARG A 67 -2.31 -1.47 20.36
C ARG A 67 -3.46 -0.70 19.72
N SER A 68 -3.99 -1.19 18.61
CA SER A 68 -5.08 -0.56 17.86
C SER A 68 -6.05 -1.62 17.37
N SER A 69 -7.18 -1.21 16.79
CA SER A 69 -8.12 -2.12 16.12
C SER A 69 -7.56 -2.79 14.86
N ALA A 70 -6.35 -2.42 14.40
CA ALA A 70 -5.72 -3.06 13.26
C ALA A 70 -4.99 -4.36 13.67
N TYR A 71 -5.15 -5.37 12.83
CA TYR A 71 -4.49 -6.67 12.94
C TYR A 71 -2.99 -6.52 12.71
N PRO A 72 -2.15 -6.85 13.71
CA PRO A 72 -0.73 -6.56 13.63
C PRO A 72 -0.01 -7.37 12.55
N LEU A 73 -0.37 -8.64 12.33
CA LEU A 73 0.25 -9.45 11.28
C LEU A 73 -0.06 -8.93 9.88
N ALA A 74 -1.26 -8.37 9.68
CA ALA A 74 -1.62 -7.74 8.42
C ALA A 74 -0.79 -6.47 8.18
N LEU A 75 -0.46 -5.72 9.23
CA LEU A 75 0.46 -4.59 9.14
C LEU A 75 1.89 -5.05 8.82
N ASP A 76 2.35 -6.14 9.42
CA ASP A 76 3.67 -6.72 9.15
C ASP A 76 3.80 -7.17 7.69
N LEU A 77 2.82 -7.92 7.19
CA LEU A 77 2.79 -8.35 5.79
C LEU A 77 2.71 -7.15 4.85
N MET A 78 1.91 -6.15 5.20
CA MET A 78 1.72 -4.95 4.40
C MET A 78 3.04 -4.20 4.14
N GLU A 79 3.99 -4.19 5.08
CA GLU A 79 5.29 -3.50 4.90
C GLU A 79 6.05 -3.99 3.65
N LEU A 80 5.91 -5.26 3.25
CA LEU A 80 6.50 -5.79 2.01
C LEU A 80 5.89 -5.16 0.75
N PHE A 81 4.64 -4.70 0.85
CA PHE A 81 3.82 -4.35 -0.30
C PHE A 81 3.55 -2.85 -0.47
N ARG A 82 3.71 -2.03 0.57
CA ARG A 82 3.37 -0.59 0.55
C ARG A 82 3.95 0.15 -0.64
N LEU A 83 5.26 -0.03 -0.84
CA LEU A 83 5.98 0.62 -1.92
C LEU A 83 5.48 0.16 -3.29
N ILE A 84 5.39 -1.17 -3.46
CA ILE A 84 5.18 -1.79 -4.76
C ILE A 84 3.72 -1.71 -5.21
N LEU A 85 2.76 -1.89 -4.31
CA LEU A 85 1.34 -1.92 -4.65
C LEU A 85 0.68 -0.54 -4.60
N TRP A 86 1.23 0.42 -3.86
CA TRP A 86 0.58 1.73 -3.71
C TRP A 86 1.47 2.93 -3.95
N ASP A 87 2.63 3.05 -3.30
CA ASP A 87 3.38 4.30 -3.37
C ASP A 87 3.91 4.60 -4.78
N ILE A 88 4.49 3.60 -5.46
CA ILE A 88 4.95 3.72 -6.86
C ILE A 88 3.81 4.10 -7.81
N PRO A 89 2.69 3.36 -7.90
CA PRO A 89 1.61 3.73 -8.81
C PRO A 89 0.95 5.07 -8.44
N LEU A 90 0.86 5.41 -7.15
CA LEU A 90 0.37 6.72 -6.70
C LEU A 90 1.27 7.85 -7.20
N ILE A 91 2.57 7.79 -6.93
CA ILE A 91 3.55 8.80 -7.40
C ILE A 91 3.48 8.92 -8.93
N GLY A 92 3.43 7.79 -9.64
CA GLY A 92 3.27 7.77 -11.10
C GLY A 92 1.98 8.45 -11.56
N SER A 93 0.85 8.19 -10.90
CA SER A 93 -0.46 8.80 -11.24
C SER A 93 -0.49 10.31 -11.00
N VAL A 94 0.15 10.78 -9.92
CA VAL A 94 0.29 12.21 -9.61
C VAL A 94 1.18 12.89 -10.65
N ASN A 95 2.32 12.29 -10.99
CA ASN A 95 3.22 12.81 -12.03
C ASN A 95 2.56 12.86 -13.42
N ARG A 96 1.60 11.96 -13.70
CA ARG A 96 0.77 11.98 -14.92
C ARG A 96 -0.44 12.92 -14.83
N ARG A 97 -0.55 13.74 -13.78
CA ARG A 97 -1.62 14.73 -13.57
C ARG A 97 -3.02 14.13 -13.59
N GLN A 98 -3.17 12.90 -13.09
CA GLN A 98 -4.45 12.17 -13.10
C GLN A 98 -5.42 12.68 -12.02
N TRP A 99 -4.97 13.49 -11.06
CA TRP A 99 -5.75 13.93 -9.92
C TRP A 99 -6.12 15.41 -10.02
N GLN A 100 -7.39 15.72 -9.82
CA GLN A 100 -7.95 17.07 -9.87
C GLN A 100 -8.54 17.45 -8.51
N LYS A 101 -8.77 18.74 -8.27
CA LYS A 101 -9.38 19.23 -7.01
C LYS A 101 -10.75 18.60 -6.73
N SER A 102 -11.54 18.30 -7.77
CA SER A 102 -12.85 17.63 -7.67
C SER A 102 -12.79 16.18 -7.12
N HIS A 103 -11.61 15.57 -7.11
CA HIS A 103 -11.40 14.24 -6.53
C HIS A 103 -11.27 14.27 -5.00
N PHE A 104 -11.37 15.45 -4.39
CA PHE A 104 -11.14 15.66 -2.96
C PHE A 104 -12.24 16.51 -2.34
N ASP A 105 -12.64 16.13 -1.14
CA ASP A 105 -13.48 16.93 -0.26
C ASP A 105 -12.58 17.57 0.80
N VAL A 106 -12.24 18.84 0.59
CA VAL A 106 -11.36 19.60 1.49
C VAL A 106 -12.22 20.34 2.50
N THR A 107 -12.01 20.07 3.79
CA THR A 107 -12.65 20.82 4.89
C THR A 107 -11.58 21.42 5.80
N THR A 108 -11.99 22.23 6.78
CA THR A 108 -11.06 22.84 7.72
C THR A 108 -10.22 21.79 8.46
N GLY A 109 -8.91 21.75 8.19
CA GLY A 109 -7.95 20.88 8.87
C GLY A 109 -7.90 19.42 8.42
N GLN A 110 -8.70 19.01 7.42
CA GLN A 110 -8.72 17.63 6.93
C GLN A 110 -9.11 17.53 5.45
N VAL A 111 -8.62 16.50 4.78
CA VAL A 111 -8.91 16.21 3.38
C VAL A 111 -9.35 14.76 3.22
N TRP A 112 -10.46 14.57 2.50
CA TRP A 112 -10.99 13.27 2.13
C TRP A 112 -11.01 13.10 0.61
N LEU A 113 -11.09 11.85 0.15
CA LEU A 113 -11.38 11.58 -1.25
C LEU A 113 -12.88 11.68 -1.50
N SER A 114 -13.26 12.40 -2.55
CA SER A 114 -14.63 12.42 -3.03
C SER A 114 -15.05 11.03 -3.55
N LYS A 115 -16.33 10.85 -3.89
CA LYS A 115 -16.80 9.60 -4.51
C LYS A 115 -16.02 9.27 -5.78
N GLU A 116 -15.76 10.29 -6.60
CA GLU A 116 -14.99 10.16 -7.84
C GLU A 116 -13.53 9.81 -7.57
N GLY A 117 -12.89 10.52 -6.62
CA GLY A 117 -11.52 10.24 -6.22
C GLY A 117 -11.32 8.83 -5.66
N ARG A 118 -12.27 8.33 -4.86
CA ARG A 118 -12.24 6.95 -4.34
C ARG A 118 -12.32 5.93 -5.47
N ARG A 119 -13.22 6.12 -6.44
CA ARG A 119 -13.34 5.20 -7.59
C ARG A 119 -12.06 5.15 -8.39
N GLN A 120 -11.46 6.31 -8.67
CA GLN A 120 -10.20 6.38 -9.40
C GLN A 120 -9.05 5.72 -8.63
N ALA A 121 -8.99 5.90 -7.31
CA ALA A 121 -7.98 5.26 -6.47
C ALA A 121 -8.13 3.73 -6.46
N ILE A 122 -9.36 3.23 -6.37
CA ILE A 122 -9.68 1.80 -6.48
C ILE A 122 -9.23 1.28 -7.85
N GLN A 123 -9.55 1.97 -8.94
CA GLN A 123 -9.17 1.56 -10.28
C GLN A 123 -7.64 1.49 -10.46
N LEU A 124 -6.92 2.49 -9.96
CA LEU A 124 -5.45 2.51 -9.98
C LEU A 124 -4.87 1.31 -9.22
N TYR A 125 -5.39 1.03 -8.02
CA TYR A 125 -4.94 -0.06 -7.16
C TYR A 125 -5.24 -1.45 -7.76
N GLU A 126 -6.46 -1.68 -8.24
CA GLU A 126 -6.84 -2.95 -8.84
C GLU A 126 -6.09 -3.21 -10.16
N SER A 127 -5.84 -2.17 -10.96
CA SER A 127 -5.00 -2.30 -12.16
C SER A 127 -3.57 -2.72 -11.78
N ARG A 128 -2.98 -2.08 -10.77
CA ARG A 128 -1.65 -2.45 -10.26
C ARG A 128 -1.62 -3.89 -9.76
N LYS A 129 -2.65 -4.37 -9.08
CA LYS A 129 -2.73 -5.76 -8.60
C LYS A 129 -2.68 -6.81 -9.72
N GLN A 130 -3.20 -6.48 -10.89
CA GLN A 130 -3.22 -7.36 -12.06
C GLN A 130 -1.89 -7.36 -12.83
N GLU A 131 -1.07 -6.32 -12.68
CA GLU A 131 0.26 -6.28 -13.28
C GLU A 131 1.09 -7.48 -12.84
N LYS A 132 1.80 -8.07 -13.81
CA LYS A 132 2.62 -9.24 -13.62
C LYS A 132 4.08 -8.86 -13.42
N TRP A 133 4.72 -9.50 -12.45
CA TRP A 133 6.15 -9.33 -12.19
C TRP A 133 6.79 -10.70 -11.94
N LYS A 134 8.06 -10.83 -12.32
CA LYS A 134 8.79 -12.10 -12.17
C LYS A 134 9.30 -12.23 -10.74
N HIS A 135 8.78 -13.21 -9.99
CA HIS A 135 9.20 -13.41 -8.60
C HIS A 135 10.69 -13.84 -8.56
N PRO A 136 11.56 -13.18 -7.77
CA PRO A 136 13.01 -13.32 -7.86
C PRO A 136 13.47 -14.68 -7.37
N VAL A 137 12.70 -15.30 -6.48
CA VAL A 137 12.98 -16.62 -5.92
C VAL A 137 12.37 -17.73 -6.76
N LEU A 138 11.11 -17.57 -7.21
CA LEU A 138 10.36 -18.67 -7.82
C LEU A 138 10.51 -18.73 -9.34
N GLN A 139 11.10 -17.69 -9.95
CA GLN A 139 11.44 -17.62 -11.38
C GLN A 139 10.27 -17.69 -12.37
N TYR A 140 9.02 -17.72 -11.93
CA TYR A 140 7.83 -17.52 -12.77
C TYR A 140 7.13 -16.18 -12.49
N SER A 141 6.31 -15.75 -13.45
CA SER A 141 5.62 -14.47 -13.40
C SER A 141 4.28 -14.60 -12.68
N LEU A 142 4.08 -13.77 -11.64
CA LEU A 142 2.85 -13.70 -10.86
C LEU A 142 2.29 -12.29 -10.92
N SER A 143 0.96 -12.18 -10.84
CA SER A 143 0.35 -10.89 -10.54
C SER A 143 0.72 -10.46 -9.11
N TYR A 144 0.70 -9.16 -8.81
CA TYR A 144 0.91 -8.73 -7.42
C TYR A 144 -0.13 -9.30 -6.47
N SER A 145 -1.38 -9.47 -6.93
CA SER A 145 -2.41 -10.13 -6.14
C SER A 145 -2.02 -11.56 -5.73
N ARG A 146 -1.42 -12.33 -6.65
CA ARG A 146 -0.93 -13.68 -6.34
C ARG A 146 0.35 -13.66 -5.53
N THR A 147 1.21 -12.66 -5.73
CA THR A 147 2.42 -12.48 -4.93
C THR A 147 2.09 -12.19 -3.47
N LEU A 148 1.04 -11.43 -3.20
CA LEU A 148 0.57 -11.15 -1.85
C LEU A 148 0.08 -12.43 -1.13
N GLU A 149 -0.74 -13.24 -1.80
CA GLU A 149 -1.17 -14.54 -1.26
C GLU A 149 0.02 -15.50 -1.08
N LEU A 150 0.96 -15.50 -2.02
CA LEU A 150 2.18 -16.30 -1.94
C LEU A 150 3.01 -15.93 -0.72
N GLU A 151 3.29 -14.66 -0.47
CA GLU A 151 4.07 -14.24 0.71
C GLU A 151 3.38 -14.64 2.02
N ALA A 152 2.04 -14.54 2.10
CA ALA A 152 1.30 -15.06 3.26
C ALA A 152 1.47 -16.58 3.42
N ARG A 153 1.49 -17.34 2.31
CA ARG A 153 1.72 -18.79 2.32
C ARG A 153 3.17 -19.14 2.67
N LEU A 154 4.15 -18.36 2.22
CA LEU A 154 5.55 -18.56 2.58
C LEU A 154 5.77 -18.29 4.07
N LEU A 155 5.10 -17.30 4.64
CA LEU A 155 5.10 -17.06 6.08
C LEU A 155 4.53 -18.26 6.86
N GLU A 156 3.43 -18.86 6.40
CA GLU A 156 2.90 -20.10 6.99
C GLU A 156 3.92 -21.24 6.97
N LYS A 157 4.70 -21.36 5.88
CA LYS A 157 5.78 -22.35 5.77
C LYS A 157 6.95 -22.09 6.71
N GLU A 158 7.35 -20.84 6.92
CA GLU A 158 8.36 -20.51 7.93
C GLU A 158 7.91 -20.99 9.32
N TRP A 159 6.65 -20.75 9.69
CA TRP A 159 6.11 -21.12 11.01
C TRP A 159 5.89 -22.62 11.20
N THR A 160 5.67 -23.37 10.12
CA THR A 160 5.54 -24.83 10.15
C THR A 160 6.85 -25.59 9.96
N GLY A 161 7.99 -24.89 9.98
CA GLY A 161 9.33 -25.50 9.98
C GLY A 161 9.90 -25.80 8.60
N GLN A 162 9.40 -25.15 7.55
CA GLN A 162 9.98 -25.15 6.20
C GLN A 162 10.57 -23.77 5.86
N PRO A 163 11.72 -23.40 6.43
CA PRO A 163 12.23 -22.04 6.33
C PRO A 163 12.95 -21.74 5.01
N GLY A 164 13.09 -20.44 4.72
CA GLY A 164 14.09 -19.88 3.81
C GLY A 164 13.56 -19.02 2.67
N LEU A 165 12.24 -18.90 2.48
CA LEU A 165 11.67 -18.26 1.28
C LEU A 165 10.83 -17.02 1.55
N PHE A 166 10.29 -16.83 2.76
CA PHE A 166 9.46 -15.66 3.10
C PHE A 166 10.25 -14.35 3.05
N ALA A 167 9.59 -13.26 2.64
CA ALA A 167 10.11 -11.89 2.64
C ALA A 167 11.40 -11.69 1.82
N ASN A 168 11.70 -12.59 0.89
CA ASN A 168 12.77 -12.44 -0.09
C ASN A 168 12.35 -11.63 -1.33
N LEU A 169 11.12 -11.10 -1.33
CA LEU A 169 10.63 -10.17 -2.33
C LEU A 169 11.45 -8.87 -2.32
N ARG A 170 12.36 -8.74 -3.29
CA ARG A 170 13.15 -7.51 -3.50
C ARG A 170 12.93 -7.00 -4.91
N LEU A 171 12.52 -5.74 -5.03
CA LEU A 171 12.65 -5.01 -6.29
C LEU A 171 14.15 -4.81 -6.55
N ARG A 172 14.61 -5.24 -7.73
CA ARG A 172 15.93 -4.92 -8.27
C ARG A 172 15.79 -3.83 -9.32
#